data_AF-A0A843FWX7-F1
#
_entry.id   AF-A0A843FWX7-F1
#
_cell.length_a   1.000
_cell.length_b   1.000
_cell.length_c   1.000
_cell.angle_alpha   90.00
_cell.angle_beta   90.00
_cell.angle_gamma   90.00
#
_symmetry.space_group_name_H-M   'P 1'
#
loop_
_entity.id
_entity.type
_entity.pdbx_description
1 polymer ?
#
loop_
_entity_poly.entity_id
_entity_poly.type
_entity_poly.pdbx_seq_one_letter_code
_entity_poly.pdbx_strand_id
1 'polypeptide(L)'
;MTDIDELLSIIENPTRRRILEYLTREPSYPLQLSKELGISQQAVMKNLALMEQTGMLMSHPEESSMGPTRTVYAPTGSSRS
;
A
#
# COMPACT_ATOMS: atom_id res chain seq x y z
N MET A 1 5.99 4.79 23.65
CA MET A 1 4.67 4.63 23.00
C MET A 1 4.48 3.15 22.79
N THR A 2 3.29 2.63 23.03
CA THR A 2 3.03 1.19 22.84
C THR A 2 2.80 0.91 21.35
N ASP A 3 3.09 -0.31 20.88
CA ASP A 3 2.91 -0.71 19.47
C ASP A 3 1.47 -0.42 18.96
N ILE A 4 0.49 -0.43 19.88
CA ILE A 4 -0.91 -0.10 19.61
C ILE A 4 -1.09 1.37 19.22
N ASP A 5 -0.42 2.31 19.89
CA ASP A 5 -0.55 3.74 19.60
C ASP A 5 -0.03 4.07 18.19
N GLU A 6 1.05 3.42 17.78
CA GLU A 6 1.64 3.57 16.45
C GLU A 6 0.70 3.01 15.38
N LEU A 7 0.16 1.80 15.58
CA LEU A 7 -0.81 1.20 14.66
C LEU A 7 -2.07 2.06 14.52
N LEU A 8 -2.61 2.56 15.64
CA LEU A 8 -3.78 3.44 15.64
C LEU A 8 -3.51 4.72 14.84
N SER A 9 -2.35 5.34 15.03
CA SER A 9 -1.96 6.55 14.28
C SER A 9 -1.94 6.32 12.77
N ILE A 10 -1.57 5.11 12.31
CA ILE A 10 -1.60 4.76 10.89
C ILE A 10 -3.05 4.58 10.42
N ILE A 11 -3.87 3.84 11.15
CA ILE A 11 -5.24 3.52 10.72
C ILE A 11 -6.20 4.74 10.83
N GLU A 12 -5.90 5.74 11.65
CA GLU A 12 -6.71 6.96 11.79
C GLU A 12 -6.92 7.71 10.46
N ASN A 13 -5.95 7.65 9.56
CA ASN A 13 -6.07 8.32 8.28
C ASN A 13 -7.00 7.54 7.31
N PRO A 14 -8.10 8.15 6.84
CA PRO A 14 -9.07 7.47 5.98
C PRO A 14 -8.48 7.04 4.63
N THR A 15 -7.51 7.78 4.08
CA THR A 15 -6.81 7.39 2.85
C THR A 15 -6.01 6.11 3.06
N ARG A 16 -5.31 5.97 4.19
CA ARG A 16 -4.57 4.75 4.51
C ARG A 16 -5.49 3.54 4.65
N ARG A 17 -6.62 3.69 5.32
CA ARG A 17 -7.65 2.64 5.40
C ARG A 17 -8.15 2.20 4.03
N ARG A 18 -8.47 3.14 3.14
CA ARG A 18 -8.93 2.82 1.78
C ARG A 18 -7.86 2.11 0.95
N ILE A 19 -6.60 2.51 1.08
CA ILE A 19 -5.48 1.84 0.42
C ILE A 19 -5.30 0.43 0.96
N LEU A 20 -5.29 0.25 2.29
CA LEU A 20 -5.18 -1.06 2.92
C LEU A 20 -6.34 -1.99 2.54
N GLU A 21 -7.58 -1.50 2.57
CA GLU A 21 -8.76 -2.26 2.12
C GLU A 21 -8.68 -2.71 0.67
N TYR A 22 -8.08 -1.91 -0.21
CA TYR A 22 -7.84 -2.33 -1.59
C TYR A 22 -6.78 -3.43 -1.64
N LEU A 23 -5.64 -3.20 -0.98
CA LEU A 23 -4.48 -4.09 -1.02
C LEU A 23 -4.71 -5.46 -0.36
N THR A 24 -5.65 -5.57 0.57
CA THR A 24 -6.07 -6.88 1.13
C THR A 24 -6.82 -7.74 0.13
N ARG A 25 -7.39 -7.14 -0.93
CA ARG A 25 -8.09 -7.85 -2.00
C ARG A 25 -7.17 -8.13 -3.17
N GLU A 26 -6.36 -7.14 -3.56
CA GLU A 26 -5.51 -7.20 -4.73
C GLU A 26 -4.20 -6.41 -4.49
N PRO A 27 -3.03 -7.08 -4.46
CA PRO A 27 -1.74 -6.41 -4.52
C PRO A 27 -1.67 -5.49 -5.75
N SER A 28 -1.19 -4.26 -5.59
CA SER A 28 -1.27 -3.28 -6.67
C SER A 28 -0.14 -2.25 -6.65
N TYR A 29 0.15 -1.69 -7.82
CA TYR A 29 1.12 -0.62 -8.00
C TYR A 29 0.49 0.77 -7.81
N PRO A 30 1.26 1.82 -7.45
CA PRO A 30 0.72 3.12 -7.03
C PRO A 30 -0.22 3.80 -8.04
N LEU A 31 0.07 3.66 -9.33
CA LEU A 31 -0.77 4.24 -10.39
C LEU A 31 -2.15 3.58 -10.48
N GLN A 32 -2.27 2.27 -10.22
CA GLN A 32 -3.56 1.59 -10.20
C GLN A 32 -4.39 2.05 -9.00
N LEU A 33 -3.79 2.05 -7.81
CA LEU A 33 -4.43 2.57 -6.59
C LEU A 33 -4.93 4.01 -6.75
N SER A 34 -4.14 4.87 -7.41
CA SER A 34 -4.53 6.25 -7.68
C SER A 34 -5.80 6.33 -8.52
N LYS A 35 -5.90 5.52 -9.58
CA LYS A 35 -7.06 5.47 -10.48
C LYS A 35 -8.29 4.91 -9.77
N GLU A 36 -8.15 3.76 -9.12
CA GLU A 36 -9.27 3.06 -8.49
C GLU A 36 -9.84 3.79 -7.27
N LEU A 37 -8.98 4.45 -6.48
CA LEU A 37 -9.41 5.13 -5.26
C LEU A 37 -9.77 6.60 -5.47
N GLY A 38 -9.48 7.17 -6.64
CA GLY A 38 -9.66 8.60 -6.93
C GLY A 38 -8.75 9.49 -6.08
N ILE A 39 -7.54 9.01 -5.78
CA ILE A 39 -6.55 9.68 -4.92
C ILE A 39 -5.36 10.05 -5.79
N SER A 40 -4.74 11.22 -5.55
CA SER A 40 -3.56 11.60 -6.33
C SER A 40 -2.42 10.59 -6.15
N GLN A 41 -1.70 10.29 -7.23
CA GLN A 41 -0.58 9.34 -7.19
C GLN A 41 0.46 9.73 -6.14
N GLN A 42 0.74 11.03 -5.98
CA GLN A 42 1.66 11.52 -4.95
C GLN A 42 1.15 11.21 -3.52
N ALA A 43 -0.14 11.39 -3.26
CA ALA A 43 -0.72 11.06 -1.95
C ALA A 43 -0.71 9.54 -1.72
N VAL A 44 -0.98 8.72 -2.74
CA VAL A 44 -0.83 7.26 -2.66
C VAL A 44 0.60 6.89 -2.29
N MET A 45 1.60 7.37 -3.03
CA MET A 45 3.00 7.06 -2.78
C MET A 45 3.45 7.47 -1.37
N LYS A 46 3.06 8.66 -0.90
CA LYS A 46 3.37 9.12 0.47
C LYS A 46 2.81 8.18 1.53
N ASN A 47 1.57 7.71 1.35
CA ASN A 47 0.95 6.82 2.32
C ASN A 47 1.52 5.40 2.24
N LEU A 48 1.82 4.89 1.05
CA LEU A 48 2.47 3.59 0.87
C LEU A 48 3.85 3.56 1.54
N ALA A 49 4.68 4.58 1.31
CA ALA A 49 6.01 4.66 1.91
C ALA A 49 5.95 4.68 3.45
N LEU A 50 5.02 5.44 4.04
CA LEU A 50 4.83 5.45 5.48
C LEU A 50 4.38 4.09 6.03
N MET A 51 3.43 3.43 5.36
CA MET A 51 2.93 2.13 5.79
C MET A 51 3.94 0.99 5.59
N GLU A 52 4.83 1.11 4.60
CA GLU A 52 5.96 0.18 4.41
C GLU A 52 7.03 0.39 5.48
N GLN A 53 7.39 1.64 5.79
CA GLN A 53 8.35 1.97 6.85
C GLN A 53 7.94 1.45 8.23
N THR A 54 6.65 1.35 8.47
CA THR A 54 6.05 0.84 9.72
C THR A 54 5.79 -0.67 9.69
N GLY A 55 6.16 -1.34 8.58
CA GLY A 55 6.02 -2.79 8.43
C GLY A 55 4.60 -3.28 8.16
N MET A 56 3.62 -2.40 7.95
CA MET A 56 2.26 -2.81 7.58
C MET A 56 2.14 -3.30 6.14
N LEU A 57 2.97 -2.75 5.25
CA LEU A 57 3.06 -3.15 3.85
C LEU A 57 4.46 -3.69 3.53
N MET A 58 4.50 -4.53 2.52
CA MET A 58 5.73 -4.92 1.82
C MET A 58 5.61 -4.56 0.34
N SER A 59 6.73 -4.30 -0.30
CA SER A 59 6.80 -4.13 -1.74
C SER A 59 7.73 -5.13 -2.41
N HIS A 60 7.41 -5.46 -3.66
CA HIS A 60 8.27 -6.30 -4.51
C HIS A 60 8.24 -5.79 -5.95
N PRO A 61 9.35 -5.95 -6.70
CA PRO A 61 9.35 -5.71 -8.13
C PRO A 61 8.54 -6.80 -8.83
N GLU A 62 7.68 -6.40 -9.76
CA GLU A 62 6.93 -7.30 -10.62
C GLU A 62 7.23 -6.96 -12.08
N GLU A 63 7.60 -7.99 -12.84
CA GLU A 63 7.90 -7.85 -14.26
C GLU A 63 6.63 -7.49 -15.03
N SER A 64 6.74 -6.47 -15.88
CA SER A 64 5.68 -6.07 -16.78
C SER A 64 5.94 -6.68 -18.15
N SER A 65 4.93 -7.35 -18.72
CA SER A 65 5.04 -7.94 -20.06
C SER A 65 5.28 -6.92 -21.18
N MET A 66 4.90 -5.65 -20.99
CA MET A 66 4.95 -4.61 -22.02
C MET A 66 5.44 -3.25 -21.48
N GLY A 67 6.42 -3.23 -20.57
CA GLY A 67 6.89 -1.97 -19.97
C GLY A 67 7.90 -2.14 -18.85
N PRO A 68 8.26 -1.05 -18.14
CA PRO A 68 9.20 -1.11 -17.03
C PRO A 68 8.63 -1.94 -15.87
N THR A 69 9.52 -2.60 -15.12
CA THR A 69 9.22 -3.27 -13.86
C THR A 69 8.44 -2.35 -12.93
N ARG A 70 7.36 -2.87 -12.34
CA ARG A 70 6.50 -2.09 -11.44
C ARG A 70 6.74 -2.54 -10.01
N THR A 71 6.81 -1.59 -9.09
CA THR A 71 6.75 -1.88 -7.66
C THR A 71 5.30 -2.13 -7.27
N VAL A 72 5.02 -3.34 -6.81
CA VAL A 72 3.71 -3.77 -6.31
C VAL A 72 3.76 -3.78 -4.79
N TYR A 73 2.68 -3.33 -4.14
CA TYR A 73 2.54 -3.31 -2.69
C TYR A 73 1.50 -4.35 -2.25
N ALA A 74 1.71 -4.96 -1.08
CA ALA A 74 0.79 -5.90 -0.44
C ALA A 74 0.86 -5.79 1.10
N PRO A 75 -0.17 -6.21 1.85
CA PRO A 75 -0.10 -6.30 3.30
C PRO A 75 1.00 -7.27 3.73
N THR A 76 1.78 -6.89 4.75
CA THR A 76 2.80 -7.77 5.31
C THR A 76 2.16 -9.07 5.81
N GLY A 77 2.75 -10.21 5.45
CA GLY A 77 2.24 -11.53 5.85
C GLY A 77 1.08 -12.05 5.01
N SER A 78 0.66 -11.34 3.94
CA SER A 78 -0.24 -11.93 2.94
C SER A 78 0.49 -13.07 2.23
N SER A 79 0.30 -14.30 2.68
CA SER A 79 0.75 -15.49 1.97
C SER A 79 -0.06 -15.59 0.68
N ARG A 80 0.62 -15.57 -0.48
CA ARG A 80 -0.02 -15.84 -1.78
C ARG A 80 -0.61 -17.25 -1.72
N SER A 81 -1.92 -17.34 -1.45
CA SER A 81 -2.70 -18.58 -1.58
C SER A 81 -3.05 -18.80 -3.05
#